data_AF-A0A1B6NRP2-F1
#
_entry.id   AF-A0A1B6NRP2-F1
#
_cell.length_a   1.000
_cell.length_b   1.000
_cell.length_c   1.000
_cell.angle_alpha   90.00
_cell.angle_beta   90.00
_cell.angle_gamma   90.00
#
_symmetry.space_group_name_H-M   'P 1'
#
loop_
_entity.id
_entity.type
_entity.pdbx_description
1 polymer ?
#
loop_
_entity_poly.entity_id
_entity_poly.type
_entity_poly.pdbx_seq_one_letter_code
_entity_poly.pdbx_strand_id
1 'polypeptide(L)'
;MERASEIKQPKRRQTLIDHADQIRISRRLVALDCDTPLDFTLDSLEVRDPEPQTLLDFLATMEMRTLSARIAEKLGTEAPVITAPPV
;
A
#
# COMPACT_ATOMS: atom_id res chain seq x y z
N MET A 1 -21.09 -21.15 -9.47
CA MET A 1 -22.52 -20.78 -9.27
C MET A 1 -23.48 -21.92 -9.57
N GLU A 2 -23.00 -23.11 -9.96
CA GLU A 2 -23.84 -24.19 -10.52
C GLU A 2 -24.80 -24.85 -9.53
N ARG A 3 -24.54 -24.70 -8.22
CA ARG A 3 -25.36 -25.27 -7.14
C ARG A 3 -26.40 -24.31 -6.57
N ALA A 4 -26.67 -23.19 -7.23
CA ALA A 4 -27.65 -22.20 -6.75
C ALA A 4 -29.05 -22.78 -6.59
N SER A 5 -29.42 -23.78 -7.41
CA SER A 5 -30.71 -24.49 -7.36
C SER A 5 -30.97 -25.24 -6.05
N GLU A 6 -29.92 -25.64 -5.33
CA GLU A 6 -30.02 -26.38 -4.06
C GLU A 6 -30.37 -25.47 -2.86
N ILE A 7 -30.37 -24.15 -3.05
CA ILE A 7 -30.68 -23.18 -1.99
C ILE A 7 -32.19 -23.23 -1.70
N LYS A 8 -32.54 -23.69 -0.48
CA LYS A 8 -33.93 -23.80 0.00
C LYS A 8 -34.66 -22.45 0.07
N GLN A 9 -33.93 -21.35 0.22
CA GLN A 9 -34.46 -19.98 0.35
C GLN A 9 -34.76 -19.39 -1.04
N PRO A 10 -36.05 -19.22 -1.43
CA PRO A 10 -36.40 -18.86 -2.80
C PRO A 10 -35.83 -17.52 -3.26
N LYS A 11 -35.91 -16.48 -2.40
CA LYS A 11 -35.42 -15.13 -2.73
C LYS A 11 -33.92 -15.12 -2.99
N ARG A 12 -33.13 -15.78 -2.14
CA ARG A 12 -31.66 -15.84 -2.27
C ARG A 12 -31.24 -16.63 -3.51
N ARG A 13 -31.91 -17.75 -3.79
CA ARG A 13 -31.69 -18.53 -5.00
C ARG A 13 -31.95 -17.70 -6.26
N GLN A 14 -33.11 -17.02 -6.31
CA GLN A 14 -33.51 -16.23 -7.46
C GLN A 14 -32.52 -15.10 -7.74
N THR A 15 -32.10 -14.36 -6.70
CA THR A 15 -31.07 -13.31 -6.85
C THR A 15 -29.74 -13.84 -7.42
N LEU A 16 -29.29 -15.03 -6.99
CA LEU A 16 -28.06 -15.62 -7.52
C LEU A 16 -28.18 -16.08 -8.97
N ILE A 17 -29.38 -16.48 -9.40
CA ILE A 17 -29.65 -16.88 -10.78
C ILE A 17 -29.73 -15.63 -11.67
N ASP A 18 -30.54 -14.64 -11.29
CA ASP A 18 -30.80 -13.43 -12.08
C ASP A 18 -29.54 -12.58 -12.27
N HIS A 19 -28.65 -12.54 -11.28
CA HIS A 19 -27.42 -11.75 -11.32
C HIS A 19 -26.16 -12.58 -11.57
N ALA A 20 -26.29 -13.83 -12.02
CA ALA A 20 -25.16 -14.75 -12.14
C ALA A 20 -23.97 -14.17 -12.94
N ASP A 21 -24.24 -13.50 -14.05
CA ASP A 21 -23.20 -12.91 -14.91
C ASP A 21 -22.55 -11.68 -14.27
N GLN A 22 -23.36 -10.81 -13.66
CA GLN A 22 -22.84 -9.65 -12.92
C GLN A 22 -21.95 -10.09 -11.75
N ILE A 23 -22.33 -11.17 -11.05
CA ILE A 23 -21.51 -11.69 -9.94
C ILE A 23 -20.22 -12.33 -10.46
N ARG A 24 -20.23 -13.02 -11.60
CA ARG A 24 -19.00 -13.55 -12.22
C ARG A 24 -18.04 -12.41 -12.60
N ILE A 25 -18.56 -11.35 -13.21
CA ILE A 25 -17.78 -10.16 -13.56
C ILE A 25 -17.25 -9.49 -12.30
N SER A 26 -18.11 -9.25 -11.29
CA SER A 26 -17.72 -8.67 -10.01
C SER A 26 -16.58 -9.47 -9.38
N ARG A 27 -16.69 -10.80 -9.32
CA ARG A 27 -15.61 -11.68 -8.83
C ARG A 27 -14.32 -11.50 -9.60
N ARG A 28 -14.37 -11.41 -10.93
CA ARG A 28 -13.17 -11.18 -11.76
C ARG A 28 -12.54 -9.82 -11.48
N LEU A 29 -13.35 -8.78 -11.30
CA LEU A 29 -12.89 -7.42 -11.06
C LEU A 29 -12.26 -7.22 -9.67
N VAL A 30 -12.75 -7.94 -8.66
CA VAL A 30 -12.21 -7.87 -7.30
C VAL A 30 -11.13 -8.91 -7.03
N ALA A 31 -10.90 -9.84 -7.96
CA ALA A 31 -9.81 -10.80 -7.84
C ALA A 31 -8.48 -10.08 -8.06
N LEU A 32 -7.52 -10.37 -7.20
CA LEU A 32 -6.14 -9.96 -7.43
C LEU A 32 -5.58 -10.77 -8.61
N ASP A 33 -4.91 -10.09 -9.53
CA ASP A 33 -4.18 -10.73 -10.62
C ASP A 33 -2.78 -11.13 -10.15
N CYS A 34 -2.61 -12.43 -9.88
CA CYS A 34 -1.33 -13.00 -9.43
C CYS A 34 -0.30 -13.12 -10.55
N ASP A 35 -0.68 -12.97 -11.82
CA ASP A 35 0.20 -13.07 -12.98
C ASP A 35 0.59 -11.69 -13.51
N THR A 36 0.34 -10.63 -12.73
CA THR A 36 0.75 -9.27 -13.05
C THR A 36 2.26 -9.23 -13.29
N PRO A 37 2.73 -8.81 -14.48
CA PRO A 37 4.16 -8.73 -14.75
C PRO A 37 4.79 -7.68 -13.83
N LEU A 38 5.75 -8.11 -13.01
CA LEU A 38 6.57 -7.24 -12.18
C LEU A 38 7.94 -7.09 -12.83
N ASP A 39 8.44 -5.85 -12.86
CA ASP A 39 9.77 -5.50 -13.35
C ASP A 39 10.87 -5.68 -12.30
N PHE A 40 10.50 -6.19 -11.12
CA PHE A 40 11.37 -6.39 -9.97
C PHE A 40 11.19 -7.78 -9.35
N THR A 41 12.23 -8.25 -8.65
CA THR A 41 12.22 -9.54 -7.93
C THR A 41 12.10 -9.31 -6.43
N LEU A 42 11.82 -10.37 -5.65
CA LEU A 42 11.80 -10.27 -4.19
C LEU A 42 13.15 -9.79 -3.64
N ASP A 43 14.26 -10.23 -4.22
CA ASP A 43 15.62 -9.83 -3.81
C ASP A 43 15.85 -8.32 -3.98
N SER A 44 15.21 -7.69 -4.97
CA SER A 44 15.31 -6.23 -5.15
C SER A 44 14.52 -5.41 -4.12
N LEU A 45 13.65 -6.05 -3.34
CA LEU A 45 12.86 -5.42 -2.28
C LEU A 45 13.57 -5.46 -0.91
N GLU A 46 14.84 -5.85 -0.86
CA GLU A 46 15.63 -5.83 0.37
C GLU A 46 15.67 -4.43 1.00
N VAL A 47 15.58 -4.41 2.33
CA VAL A 47 15.70 -3.18 3.10
C VAL A 47 17.13 -2.66 2.97
N ARG A 48 17.28 -1.46 2.40
CA ARG A 48 18.55 -0.78 2.27
C ARG A 48 18.77 0.16 3.45
N ASP A 49 20.04 0.33 3.83
CA ASP A 49 20.41 1.37 4.78
C ASP A 49 20.01 2.75 4.26
N PRO A 50 19.48 3.63 5.11
CA PRO A 50 19.10 4.97 4.70
C PRO A 50 20.36 5.78 4.36
N GLU A 51 20.26 6.59 3.30
CA GLU A 51 21.29 7.59 2.99
C GLU A 51 21.05 8.82 3.89
N PRO A 52 21.96 9.12 4.86
CA PRO A 52 21.67 10.08 5.92
C PRO A 52 21.38 11.48 5.40
N GLN A 53 22.14 11.95 4.41
CA GLN A 53 22.00 13.31 3.89
C GLN A 53 20.63 13.49 3.23
N THR A 54 20.28 12.59 2.30
CA THR A 54 19.01 12.60 1.57
C THR A 54 17.82 12.53 2.52
N LEU A 55 17.89 11.67 3.53
CA LEU A 55 16.81 11.51 4.50
C LEU A 55 16.65 12.74 5.40
N LEU A 56 17.75 13.28 5.94
CA LEU A 56 17.71 14.43 6.83
C LEU A 56 17.28 15.71 6.11
N ASP A 57 17.72 15.92 4.87
CA ASP A 57 17.28 17.05 4.03
C ASP A 57 15.77 17.01 3.75
N PHE A 58 15.24 15.81 3.46
CA PHE A 58 13.80 15.62 3.30
C PHE A 58 13.05 15.94 4.59
N LEU A 59 13.50 15.40 5.73
CA LEU A 59 12.86 15.64 7.02
C LEU A 59 12.92 17.11 7.44
N ALA A 60 14.00 17.81 7.08
CA ALA A 60 14.13 19.25 7.30
C ALA A 60 13.13 20.04 6.46
N THR A 61 12.98 19.69 5.18
CA THR A 61 12.02 20.33 4.27
C THR A 61 10.57 20.12 4.72
N MET A 62 10.26 18.95 5.29
CA MET A 62 8.93 18.63 5.85
C MET A 62 8.72 19.20 7.27
N GLU A 63 9.70 19.96 7.80
CA GLU A 63 9.70 20.52 9.16
C GLU A 63 9.52 19.48 10.29
N MET A 64 9.93 18.24 10.06
CA MET A 64 9.80 17.13 11.02
C MET A 64 10.92 17.15 12.07
N ARG A 65 10.96 18.19 12.91
CA ARG A 65 12.06 18.50 13.86
C ARG A 65 12.43 17.33 14.79
N THR A 66 11.44 16.77 15.49
CA THR A 66 11.68 15.66 16.44
C THR A 66 12.17 14.40 15.74
N LEU A 67 11.66 14.12 14.53
CA LEU A 67 12.08 12.96 13.77
C LEU A 67 13.50 13.14 13.22
N SER A 68 13.83 14.34 12.74
CA SER A 68 15.17 14.69 12.25
C SER A 68 16.23 14.49 13.33
N ALA A 69 15.99 15.00 14.54
CA ALA A 69 16.91 14.82 15.66
C ALA A 69 17.12 13.34 16.02
N ARG A 70 16.03 12.56 16.11
CA ARG A 70 16.09 11.12 16.42
C ARG A 70 16.82 10.31 15.35
N ILE A 71 16.62 10.65 14.07
CA ILE A 71 17.27 9.96 12.96
C ILE A 71 18.74 10.32 12.87
N ALA A 72 19.10 11.60 13.06
CA ALA A 72 20.49 12.05 13.11
C ALA A 72 21.29 11.33 14.22
N GLU A 73 20.71 11.23 15.42
CA GLU A 73 21.31 10.47 16.53
C GLU A 73 21.50 8.99 16.16
N LYS A 74 20.46 8.35 15.58
CA LYS A 74 20.52 6.94 15.18
C LYS A 74 21.56 6.67 14.09
N LEU A 75 21.78 7.62 13.19
CA LEU A 75 22.73 7.52 12.07
C LEU A 75 24.13 8.05 12.42
N GLY A 76 24.31 8.63 13.61
CA GLY A 76 25.58 9.20 14.05
C GLY A 76 26.00 10.44 13.25
N THR A 77 25.05 11.16 12.67
CA THR A 77 25.28 12.36 11.86
C THR A 77 24.72 13.60 12.54
N GLU A 78 25.14 14.78 12.10
CA GLU A 78 24.61 16.05 12.64
C GLU A 78 23.17 16.28 12.16
N ALA A 79 22.31 16.81 13.05
CA ALA A 79 20.92 17.11 12.71
C ALA A 79 20.83 18.38 11.85
N PRO A 80 19.98 18.40 10.82
CA PRO A 80 19.83 19.57 9.95
C PRO A 80 19.21 20.75 10.71
N VAL A 81 19.67 21.97 10.41
CA VAL A 81 19.12 23.20 10.97
C VAL A 81 17.82 23.55 10.24
N ILE A 82 16.69 23.26 10.86
CA ILE A 82 15.37 23.56 10.31
C ILE A 82 15.01 25.01 10.66
N THR A 83 15.31 25.96 9.78
CA THR A 83 14.88 27.36 9.91
C THR A 83 13.40 27.49 9.52
N ALA A 84 12.60 28.15 10.34
CA ALA A 84 11.21 28.48 9.97
C ALA A 84 11.21 29.40 8.73
N PRO A 85 10.25 29.25 7.80
CA PRO A 85 10.12 30.17 6.68
C PRO A 85 9.93 31.61 7.21
N PRO A 86 10.46 32.62 6.51
CA PRO A 86 10.25 34.01 6.89
C PRO A 86 8.76 34.32 6.85
N VAL A 87 8.28 34.96 7.93
CA VAL A 87 6.88 35.40 8.12
C VAL A 87 6.51 36.50 7.14
#